data_AF-A0A657B2S5-F1
#
_entry.id   AF-A0A657B2S5-F1
#
_cell.length_a   1.000
_cell.length_b   1.000
_cell.length_c   1.000
_cell.angle_alpha   90.00
_cell.angle_beta   90.00
_cell.angle_gamma   90.00
#
_symmetry.space_group_name_H-M   'P 1'
#
loop_
_entity.id
_entity.type
_entity.pdbx_description
1 polymer ?
#
loop_
_entity_poly.entity_id
_entity_poly.type
_entity_poly.pdbx_seq_one_letter_code
_entity_poly.pdbx_strand_id
1 'polypeptide(L)' 'MSERRKGKQDKDESGDELKKATITTRDDALKVLGLAEGASKQEIVDAHRKLMQKCHPDRGGNDFLAAQLNQAKDILLS' A
#
# COMPACT_ATOMS: atom_id res chain seq x y z
N MET A 1 -31.74 1.65 2.66
CA MET A 1 -30.40 1.19 3.09
C MET A 1 -29.41 1.90 2.17
N SER A 2 -28.73 2.93 2.67
CA SER A 2 -27.31 2.87 3.11
C SER A 2 -26.41 2.71 1.85
N GLU A 3 -25.52 3.62 1.46
CA GLU A 3 -24.65 4.51 2.23
C GLU A 3 -24.25 5.81 1.50
N ARG A 4 -23.90 6.81 2.32
CA ARG A 4 -23.30 8.10 1.99
C ARG A 4 -21.78 7.99 1.78
N ARG A 5 -21.26 8.86 0.90
CA ARG A 5 -19.87 9.37 0.79
C ARG A 5 -18.86 8.32 0.27
N LYS A 6 -18.01 8.62 -0.72
CA LYS A 6 -16.95 9.64 -0.69
C LYS A 6 -16.44 9.77 -2.15
N GLY A 7 -16.32 10.96 -2.69
CA GLY A 7 -14.98 11.55 -2.80
C GLY A 7 -14.51 11.51 -4.25
N LYS A 8 -14.84 12.57 -4.96
CA LYS A 8 -14.15 13.10 -6.14
C LYS A 8 -12.65 12.72 -6.12
N GLN A 9 -12.19 12.01 -7.14
CA GLN A 9 -10.75 11.92 -7.41
C GLN A 9 -10.45 12.99 -8.45
N ASP A 10 -9.94 14.09 -7.90
CA ASP A 10 -9.23 15.12 -8.64
C ASP A 10 -8.03 14.50 -9.37
N LYS A 11 -7.77 15.07 -10.54
CA LYS A 11 -6.57 14.86 -11.34
C LYS A 11 -5.32 15.02 -10.48
N ASP A 12 -4.37 14.10 -10.62
CA ASP A 12 -2.95 14.49 -10.67
C ASP A 12 -2.25 13.64 -11.72
N GLU A 13 -1.94 14.29 -12.84
CA GLU A 13 -0.97 13.83 -13.82
C GLU A 13 0.44 14.07 -13.27
N SER A 14 1.36 13.17 -13.64
CA SER A 14 2.82 13.35 -13.64
C SER A 14 3.57 12.80 -12.42
N GLY A 15 4.30 11.70 -12.66
CA GLY A 15 5.30 11.21 -11.72
C GLY A 15 5.88 9.85 -12.06
N ASP A 16 6.08 9.54 -13.35
CA ASP A 16 7.13 8.59 -13.72
C ASP A 16 8.48 9.22 -13.29
N GLU A 17 9.45 8.40 -12.84
CA GLU A 17 10.83 8.78 -12.47
C GLU A 17 11.16 9.35 -11.08
N LEU A 18 10.81 8.65 -9.99
CA LEU A 18 11.80 8.49 -8.91
C LEU A 18 11.78 7.09 -8.31
N LYS A 19 12.27 6.15 -9.12
CA LYS A 19 12.79 4.87 -8.64
C LYS A 19 13.80 5.15 -7.53
N LYS A 20 13.49 4.66 -6.33
CA LYS A 20 14.39 4.19 -5.26
C LYS A 20 14.31 4.99 -3.95
N ALA A 21 13.81 4.26 -2.95
CA ALA A 21 14.11 4.38 -1.53
C ALA A 21 13.49 5.56 -0.79
N THR A 22 12.22 5.44 -0.43
CA THR A 22 11.69 5.54 0.95
C THR A 22 10.17 5.71 0.88
N ILE A 23 9.43 4.70 1.33
CA ILE A 23 7.97 4.83 1.48
C ILE A 23 7.77 5.87 2.59
N THR A 24 7.32 7.06 2.21
CA THR A 24 7.11 8.19 3.11
C THR A 24 5.72 8.81 2.92
N THR A 25 5.12 8.61 1.75
CA THR A 25 3.77 9.10 1.45
C THR A 25 2.73 7.98 1.58
N ARG A 26 1.48 8.36 1.90
CA ARG A 26 0.36 7.40 1.91
C ARG A 26 0.09 6.81 0.53
N ASP A 27 0.30 7.58 -0.53
CA ASP A 27 0.12 7.10 -1.91
C ASP A 27 1.14 6.01 -2.28
N ASP A 28 2.43 6.21 -1.97
CA ASP A 28 3.46 5.17 -2.13
C ASP A 28 3.12 3.91 -1.33
N ALA A 29 2.65 4.08 -0.10
CA ALA A 29 2.25 2.96 0.74
C ALA A 29 1.07 2.17 0.15
N LEU A 30 0.08 2.85 -0.44
CA LEU A 30 -1.04 2.23 -1.13
C LEU A 30 -0.57 1.48 -2.37
N LYS A 31 0.31 2.08 -3.18
CA LYS A 31 0.92 1.44 -4.36
C LYS A 31 1.70 0.19 -4.01
N VAL A 32 2.49 0.20 -2.93
CA VAL A 32 3.24 -0.97 -2.43
C VAL A 32 2.29 -2.09 -1.99
N LEU A 33 1.13 -1.75 -1.42
CA LEU A 33 0.09 -2.71 -1.05
C LEU A 33 -0.83 -3.10 -2.22
N GLY A 34 -0.70 -2.45 -3.38
CA GLY A 34 -1.60 -2.65 -4.52
C GLY A 34 -3.03 -2.19 -4.26
N LEU A 35 -3.20 -1.15 -3.45
CA LEU A 35 -4.48 -0.58 -3.04
C LEU A 35 -4.70 0.79 -3.69
N ALA A 36 -5.97 1.17 -3.82
CA ALA A 36 -6.36 2.48 -4.32
C ALA A 36 -6.41 3.54 -3.22
N GLU A 37 -6.27 4.81 -3.61
CA GLU A 37 -6.45 5.96 -2.73
C GLU A 37 -7.88 6.01 -2.19
N GLY A 38 -8.02 5.68 -0.90
CA GLY A 38 -9.32 5.54 -0.24
C GLY A 38 -9.61 4.13 0.32
N ALA A 39 -8.69 3.19 0.17
CA ALA A 39 -8.81 1.85 0.75
C ALA A 39 -9.07 1.90 2.27
N SER A 40 -9.95 1.03 2.73
CA SER A 40 -10.29 0.93 4.14
C SER A 40 -9.16 0.27 4.94
N LYS A 41 -9.09 0.54 6.26
CA LYS A 41 -8.13 -0.13 7.16
C LYS A 41 -8.16 -1.66 7.05
N GLN A 42 -9.35 -2.24 6.82
CA GLN A 42 -9.51 -3.68 6.60
C GLN A 42 -8.83 -4.15 5.30
N GLU A 43 -8.94 -3.40 4.21
CA GLU A 43 -8.29 -3.71 2.94
C GLU A 43 -6.77 -3.61 3.04
N ILE A 44 -6.27 -2.60 3.76
CA ILE A 44 -4.83 -2.42 4.06
C ILE A 44 -4.27 -3.66 4.76
N VAL A 45 -4.94 -4.15 5.79
CA VAL A 45 -4.50 -5.34 6.55
C VAL A 45 -4.60 -6.61 5.71
N ASP A 46 -5.68 -6.78 4.93
CA ASP A 46 -5.87 -7.95 4.08
C ASP A 46 -4.83 -8.02 2.95
N ALA A 47 -4.59 -6.90 2.25
CA ALA A 47 -3.58 -6.79 1.21
C ALA A 47 -2.18 -7.05 1.77
N HIS A 48 -1.83 -6.44 2.91
CA HIS A 48 -0.57 -6.68 3.59
C HIS A 48 -0.37 -8.17 3.92
N ARG A 49 -1.39 -8.83 4.49
CA ARG A 49 -1.33 -10.25 4.84
C ARG A 49 -1.18 -11.14 3.60
N LYS A 50 -1.88 -10.82 2.50
CA LYS A 50 -1.77 -11.54 1.22
C LYS A 50 -0.37 -11.38 0.61
N LEU A 51 0.18 -10.17 0.62
CA LEU A 51 1.50 -9.89 0.06
C LEU A 51 2.63 -10.48 0.91
N MET A 52 2.52 -10.45 2.23
CA MET A 52 3.46 -11.11 3.14
C MET A 52 3.49 -12.63 2.93
N GLN A 53 2.34 -13.27 2.73
CA GLN A 53 2.28 -14.70 2.40
C GLN A 53 2.94 -15.04 1.06
N LYS A 54 2.88 -14.12 0.09
CA LYS A 54 3.54 -14.27 -1.21
C LYS A 54 5.05 -13.99 -1.14
N CYS A 55 5.47 -13.06 -0.29
CA CYS A 55 6.89 -12.71 -0.07
C CYS A 55 7.58 -13.62 0.96
N HIS A 56 7.04 -14.80 1.26
CA HIS A 56 7.58 -15.65 2.31
C HIS A 56 9.01 -16.12 1.94
N PRO A 57 10.03 -15.91 2.79
CA PRO A 57 11.43 -16.23 2.49
C PRO A 57 11.65 -17.73 2.25
N ASP A 58 10.79 -18.56 2.85
CA ASP A 58 10.73 -20.01 2.68
C ASP A 58 10.47 -20.47 1.22
N ARG A 59 9.93 -19.57 0.38
CA ARG A 59 9.71 -19.78 -1.06
C ARG A 59 10.53 -18.85 -1.96
N GLY A 60 11.61 -18.25 -1.43
CA GLY A 60 12.46 -17.31 -2.16
C GLY A 60 12.02 -15.85 -2.03
N GLY A 61 11.27 -15.52 -0.99
CA GLY A 61 10.90 -14.15 -0.65
C GLY A 61 12.08 -13.30 -0.15
N ASN A 62 11.97 -11.99 -0.36
CA ASN A 62 13.01 -11.02 0.01
C ASN A 62 12.58 -10.24 1.26
N ASP A 63 13.37 -10.30 2.34
CA ASP A 63 13.13 -9.52 3.58
C ASP A 63 12.92 -8.03 3.31
N PHE A 64 13.57 -7.49 2.29
CA PHE A 64 13.41 -6.11 1.85
C PHE A 64 11.99 -5.77 1.39
N LEU A 65 11.28 -6.71 0.75
CA LEU A 65 9.89 -6.54 0.35
C LEU A 65 8.95 -6.61 1.57
N ALA A 66 9.22 -7.52 2.50
CA ALA A 66 8.47 -7.60 3.76
C ALA A 66 8.61 -6.31 4.60
N ALA A 67 9.83 -5.76 4.67
CA ALA A 67 10.09 -4.49 5.34
C ALA A 67 9.29 -3.34 4.69
N GLN A 68 9.28 -3.25 3.36
CA GLN A 68 8.49 -2.26 2.62
C GLN A 68 6.98 -2.41 2.87
N LEU A 69 6.45 -3.63 2.88
CA LEU A 69 5.04 -3.90 3.19
C LEU A 69 4.65 -3.50 4.61
N ASN A 70 5.55 -3.70 5.58
CA ASN A 70 5.34 -3.27 6.96
C ASN A 70 5.34 -1.74 7.07
N GLN A 71 6.30 -1.08 6.42
CA GLN A 71 6.42 0.38 6.43
C GLN A 71 5.22 1.05 5.75
N ALA A 72 4.74 0.50 4.64
CA ALA A 72 3.51 0.95 3.99
C ALA A 72 2.28 0.86 4.91
N LYS A 73 2.12 -0.30 5.58
CA LYS A 73 1.02 -0.49 6.54
C LYS A 73 1.09 0.54 7.68
N ASP A 74 2.29 0.76 8.21
CA ASP A 74 2.52 1.71 9.30
C ASP A 74 2.09 3.14 8.90
N ILE A 75 2.52 3.63 7.73
CA ILE A 75 2.18 4.96 7.22
C ILE A 75 0.67 5.17 6.99
N LEU A 76 -0.05 4.10 6.67
CA LEU A 76 -1.50 4.14 6.44
C LEU A 76 -2.33 4.00 7.72
N LEU A 77 -1.76 3.38 8.76
CA LEU A 77 -2.44 3.16 10.04
C LEU A 77 -2.01 4.14 11.14
N SER A 78 -0.88 4.83 10.95
CA SER A 78 -0.39 5.98 11.74
C SER A 78 -1.18 7.26 11.39
#